data_AF-A0A8B7TB52-F1
#
_entry.id   AF-A0A8B7TB52-F1
#
_cell.length_a   1.000
_cell.length_b   1.000
_cell.length_c   1.000
_cell.angle_alpha   90.00
_cell.angle_beta   90.00
_cell.angle_gamma   90.00
#
_symmetry.space_group_name_H-M   'P 1'
#
loop_
_entity.id
_entity.type
_entity.pdbx_description
1 polymer ?
#
loop_
_entity_poly.entity_id
_entity_poly.type
_entity_poly.pdbx_seq_one_letter_code
_entity_poly.pdbx_strand_id
1 'polypeptide(L)'
;MLQILFFAAVGISLIFNVVGLITNLFIAVVNYKTWLKSHRNSSSDRILFCVAITRFLMLGLFLLYLICFFIFPNIERSVYASLFFLLCWMFLDSSGLWFVTLLNTLYCVKITNFQHPVFLLLKRNLSPQLSRLLLACVLVSAVSTLLYIVLVQTLAYPEFVPRRNGTVFDINERVLSLVISLVLIAFLQFIINVTSASLLIHSLRRHIQKMQRNASGFWNPQTEAHVGAMKLMLYFLLLYIPYSFSALFRNLPPSMEMELGIRFMYLIICNLYPAGHSLLIILTHLKLKTKAKKILSCKQ
;
A
#
# COMPACT_ATOMS: atom_id res chain seq x y z
N MET A 1 -9.55 -32.58 -0.14
CA MET A 1 -8.75 -31.67 0.73
C MET A 1 -8.44 -30.33 0.04
N LEU A 2 -7.85 -30.34 -1.16
CA LEU A 2 -7.44 -29.13 -1.89
C LEU A 2 -8.58 -28.12 -2.20
N GLN A 3 -9.76 -28.62 -2.58
CA GLN A 3 -10.94 -27.77 -2.84
C GLN A 3 -11.48 -27.09 -1.58
N ILE A 4 -11.46 -27.78 -0.43
CA ILE A 4 -11.90 -27.21 0.86
C ILE A 4 -10.96 -26.08 1.26
N LEU A 5 -9.64 -26.28 1.11
CA LEU A 5 -8.64 -25.25 1.35
C LEU A 5 -8.81 -24.05 0.41
N PHE A 6 -9.19 -24.27 -0.85
CA PHE A 6 -9.49 -23.20 -1.81
C PHE A 6 -10.68 -22.35 -1.36
N PHE A 7 -11.83 -22.96 -1.04
CA PHE A 7 -13.00 -22.22 -0.58
C PHE A 7 -12.72 -21.49 0.75
N ALA A 8 -11.94 -22.09 1.65
CA ALA A 8 -11.52 -21.44 2.88
C ALA A 8 -10.63 -20.21 2.61
N ALA A 9 -9.63 -20.32 1.74
CA ALA A 9 -8.73 -19.21 1.39
C ALA A 9 -9.45 -18.03 0.70
N VAL A 10 -10.40 -18.35 -0.19
CA VAL A 10 -11.25 -17.35 -0.85
C VAL A 10 -12.19 -16.70 0.17
N GLY A 11 -12.82 -17.48 1.06
CA GLY A 11 -13.69 -16.97 2.11
C GLY A 11 -12.97 -16.02 3.07
N ILE A 12 -11.77 -16.40 3.53
CA ILE A 12 -10.92 -15.56 4.38
C ILE A 12 -10.53 -14.26 3.67
N SER A 13 -10.13 -14.34 2.40
CA SER A 13 -9.80 -13.16 1.59
C SER A 13 -10.99 -12.22 1.43
N LEU A 14 -12.20 -12.75 1.22
CA LEU A 14 -13.43 -11.95 1.13
C LEU A 14 -13.73 -11.23 2.44
N ILE A 15 -13.60 -11.92 3.58
CA ILE A 15 -13.79 -11.31 4.91
C ILE A 15 -12.81 -10.14 5.09
N PHE A 16 -11.52 -10.34 4.82
CA PHE A 16 -10.53 -9.27 4.91
C PHE A 16 -10.82 -8.12 3.95
N ASN A 17 -11.28 -8.40 2.74
CA ASN A 17 -11.65 -7.38 1.78
C ASN A 17 -12.82 -6.50 2.28
N VAL A 18 -13.89 -7.12 2.77
CA VAL A 18 -15.06 -6.41 3.32
C VAL A 18 -14.68 -5.58 4.55
N VAL A 19 -13.91 -6.16 5.48
CA VAL A 19 -13.40 -5.45 6.65
C VAL A 19 -12.53 -4.26 6.21
N GLY A 20 -11.66 -4.47 5.23
CA GLY A 20 -10.83 -3.44 4.65
C GLY A 20 -11.65 -2.30 4.01
N LEU A 21 -12.69 -2.62 3.24
CA LEU A 21 -13.59 -1.63 2.62
C LEU A 21 -14.25 -0.75 3.68
N ILE A 22 -14.88 -1.37 4.68
CA ILE A 22 -15.57 -0.65 5.76
C ILE A 22 -14.59 0.24 6.52
N THR A 23 -13.42 -0.30 6.87
CA THR A 23 -12.38 0.41 7.62
C THR A 23 -11.85 1.62 6.84
N ASN A 24 -11.51 1.43 5.57
CA ASN A 24 -11.00 2.52 4.72
C ASN A 24 -12.07 3.58 4.43
N LEU A 25 -13.32 3.17 4.19
CA LEU A 25 -14.44 4.09 4.02
C LEU A 25 -14.65 4.94 5.28
N PHE A 26 -14.58 4.31 6.46
CA PHE A 26 -14.67 5.04 7.73
C PHE A 26 -13.57 6.09 7.88
N ILE A 27 -12.31 5.73 7.60
CA ILE A 27 -11.18 6.67 7.64
C ILE A 27 -11.41 7.83 6.67
N ALA A 28 -11.85 7.55 5.44
CA ALA A 28 -12.11 8.56 4.42
C ALA A 28 -13.20 9.54 4.87
N VAL A 29 -14.35 9.02 5.34
CA VAL A 29 -15.49 9.82 5.81
C VAL A 29 -15.12 10.70 7.01
N VAL A 30 -14.37 10.17 7.98
CA VAL A 30 -13.98 10.94 9.17
C VAL A 30 -13.03 12.08 8.81
N ASN A 31 -12.06 11.83 7.92
CA ASN A 31 -11.15 12.88 7.47
C ASN A 31 -11.88 13.93 6.62
N TYR A 32 -12.77 13.51 5.73
CA TYR A 32 -13.60 14.42 4.93
C TYR A 32 -14.52 15.30 5.78
N LYS A 33 -15.22 14.72 6.78
CA LYS A 33 -16.05 15.51 7.72
C LYS A 33 -15.22 16.49 8.55
N THR A 34 -13.98 16.13 8.89
CA THR A 34 -13.08 17.06 9.60
C THR A 34 -12.72 18.23 8.68
N TRP A 35 -12.40 17.93 7.42
CA TRP A 35 -12.07 18.96 6.43
C TRP A 35 -13.18 19.99 6.26
N LEU A 36 -14.42 19.53 6.10
CA LEU A 36 -15.58 20.40 5.97
C LEU A 36 -15.81 21.28 7.21
N LYS A 37 -15.54 20.76 8.41
CA LYS A 37 -15.78 21.48 9.67
C LYS A 37 -14.71 22.50 10.02
N SER A 38 -13.44 22.22 9.73
CA SER A 38 -12.34 23.07 10.18
C SER A 38 -11.73 23.94 9.08
N HIS A 39 -12.06 23.72 7.80
CA HIS A 39 -11.44 24.31 6.59
C HIS A 39 -9.90 24.26 6.52
N ARG A 40 -9.24 23.68 7.54
CA ARG A 40 -7.80 23.58 7.71
C ARG A 40 -7.45 22.12 7.89
N ASN A 41 -7.15 21.47 6.77
CA ASN A 41 -6.66 20.10 6.78
C ASN A 41 -5.19 20.07 7.20
N SER A 42 -4.89 19.32 8.26
CA SER A 42 -3.51 18.94 8.58
C SER A 42 -2.93 18.15 7.40
N SER A 43 -1.63 18.31 7.10
CA SER A 43 -0.97 17.56 6.02
C SER A 43 -1.12 16.05 6.21
N SER A 44 -1.16 15.58 7.46
CA SER A 44 -1.35 14.17 7.81
C SER A 44 -2.75 13.68 7.45
N ASP A 45 -3.78 14.49 7.70
CA ASP A 45 -5.19 14.15 7.44
C ASP A 45 -5.44 14.06 5.93
N ARG A 46 -4.75 14.88 5.12
CA ARG A 46 -4.81 14.80 3.65
C ARG A 46 -4.20 13.51 3.12
N ILE A 47 -3.00 13.13 3.58
CA ILE A 47 -2.40 11.86 3.15
C ILE A 47 -3.25 10.68 3.61
N LEU A 48 -3.71 10.67 4.87
CA LEU A 48 -4.58 9.61 5.38
C LEU A 48 -5.85 9.46 4.54
N PHE A 49 -6.43 10.57 4.09
CA PHE A 49 -7.57 10.55 3.17
C PHE A 49 -7.20 9.95 1.81
N CYS A 50 -6.07 10.35 1.21
CA CYS A 50 -5.57 9.76 -0.04
C CYS A 50 -5.31 8.25 0.09
N VAL A 51 -4.64 7.80 1.17
CA VAL A 51 -4.41 6.38 1.46
C VAL A 51 -5.73 5.61 1.60
N ALA A 52 -6.70 6.19 2.31
CA ALA A 52 -8.00 5.56 2.53
C ALA A 52 -8.78 5.41 1.22
N ILE A 53 -8.80 6.44 0.38
CA ILE A 53 -9.48 6.39 -0.93
C ILE A 53 -8.81 5.40 -1.87
N THR A 54 -7.48 5.44 -2.02
CA THR A 54 -6.80 4.51 -2.95
C THR A 54 -7.05 3.07 -2.56
N ARG A 55 -7.03 2.77 -1.26
CA ARG A 55 -7.33 1.42 -0.74
C ARG A 55 -8.79 1.02 -0.87
N PHE A 56 -9.71 1.96 -0.63
CA PHE A 56 -11.13 1.71 -0.86
C PHE A 56 -11.41 1.37 -2.33
N LEU A 57 -10.86 2.16 -3.26
CA LEU A 57 -10.97 1.92 -4.70
C LEU A 57 -10.32 0.61 -5.10
N MET A 58 -9.12 0.32 -4.58
CA MET A 58 -8.40 -0.92 -4.83
C MET A 58 -9.25 -2.13 -4.41
N LEU A 59 -9.63 -2.21 -3.13
CA LEU A 59 -10.43 -3.33 -2.60
C LEU A 59 -11.79 -3.46 -3.31
N GLY A 60 -12.42 -2.33 -3.64
CA GLY A 60 -13.67 -2.29 -4.38
C GLY A 60 -13.54 -2.80 -5.82
N LEU A 61 -12.45 -2.46 -6.52
CA LEU A 61 -12.16 -3.00 -7.85
C LEU A 61 -11.93 -4.50 -7.83
N PHE A 62 -11.26 -5.03 -6.80
CA PHE A 62 -11.11 -6.49 -6.66
C PHE A 62 -12.44 -7.19 -6.38
N LEU A 63 -13.28 -6.61 -5.54
CA LEU A 63 -14.62 -7.16 -5.31
C LEU A 63 -15.46 -7.12 -6.61
N LEU A 64 -15.40 -6.01 -7.35
CA LEU A 64 -16.07 -5.87 -8.64
C LEU A 64 -15.56 -6.90 -9.65
N TYR A 65 -14.25 -7.11 -9.71
CA TYR A 65 -13.63 -8.14 -10.54
C TYR A 65 -14.17 -9.54 -10.21
N LEU A 66 -14.23 -9.91 -8.91
CA LEU A 66 -14.81 -11.18 -8.49
C LEU A 66 -16.30 -11.31 -8.84
N ILE A 67 -17.09 -10.25 -8.66
CA ILE A 67 -18.51 -10.26 -9.00
C ILE A 67 -18.69 -10.46 -10.52
N CYS A 68 -17.93 -9.74 -11.34
CA CYS A 68 -17.94 -9.91 -12.79
C CYS A 68 -17.55 -11.34 -13.19
N PHE A 69 -16.55 -11.92 -12.54
CA PHE A 69 -16.14 -13.31 -12.74
C PHE A 69 -17.29 -14.31 -12.50
N PHE A 70 -18.02 -14.16 -11.39
CA PHE A 70 -19.10 -15.07 -11.04
C PHE A 70 -20.37 -14.88 -11.86
N ILE A 71 -20.73 -13.64 -12.20
CA ILE A 71 -22.00 -13.32 -12.89
C ILE A 71 -21.87 -13.46 -14.41
N PHE A 72 -20.71 -13.10 -14.96
CA PHE A 72 -20.49 -13.04 -16.41
C PHE A 72 -19.20 -13.79 -16.81
N PRO A 73 -19.19 -15.13 -16.80
CA PRO A 73 -18.02 -15.91 -17.20
C PRO A 73 -17.58 -15.63 -18.65
N ASN A 74 -18.46 -15.07 -19.49
CA ASN A 74 -18.13 -14.63 -20.85
C ASN A 74 -17.32 -13.31 -20.90
N ILE A 75 -17.40 -12.43 -19.89
CA ILE A 75 -16.63 -11.17 -19.83
C ILE A 75 -15.15 -11.45 -19.55
N GLU A 76 -14.85 -12.52 -18.79
CA GLU A 76 -13.48 -13.03 -18.58
C GLU A 76 -12.79 -13.48 -19.89
N ARG A 77 -13.57 -13.87 -20.91
CA ARG A 77 -12.99 -14.23 -22.21
C ARG A 77 -12.38 -13.02 -22.93
N SER A 78 -12.74 -11.80 -22.51
CA SER A 78 -12.10 -10.58 -22.98
C SER A 78 -10.80 -10.33 -22.22
N VAL A 79 -9.69 -10.69 -22.85
CA VAL A 79 -8.31 -10.42 -22.37
C VAL A 79 -8.15 -8.94 -21.97
N TYR A 80 -8.80 -8.02 -22.70
CA TYR A 80 -8.76 -6.58 -22.44
C TYR A 80 -9.41 -6.19 -21.11
N ALA A 81 -10.52 -6.82 -20.73
CA ALA A 81 -11.22 -6.50 -19.48
C ALA A 81 -10.38 -6.93 -18.26
N SER A 82 -9.86 -8.16 -18.29
CA SER A 82 -8.99 -8.68 -17.21
C SER A 82 -7.70 -7.86 -17.07
N LEU A 83 -7.07 -7.52 -18.20
CA LEU A 83 -5.89 -6.65 -18.22
C LEU A 83 -6.22 -5.26 -17.63
N PHE A 84 -7.35 -4.66 -17.98
CA PHE A 84 -7.76 -3.37 -17.42
C PHE A 84 -7.91 -3.41 -15.89
N PHE A 85 -8.60 -4.43 -15.35
CA PHE A 85 -8.73 -4.59 -13.89
C PHE A 85 -7.38 -4.75 -13.19
N LEU A 86 -6.48 -5.56 -13.77
CA LEU A 86 -5.13 -5.75 -13.26
C LEU A 86 -4.34 -4.44 -13.23
N LEU A 87 -4.39 -3.66 -14.32
CA LEU A 87 -3.67 -2.39 -14.43
C LEU A 87 -4.19 -1.36 -13.43
N CYS A 88 -5.51 -1.22 -13.29
CA CYS A 88 -6.09 -0.32 -12.30
C CYS A 88 -5.72 -0.73 -10.87
N TRP A 89 -5.73 -2.03 -10.58
CA TRP A 89 -5.31 -2.56 -9.28
C TRP A 89 -3.83 -2.25 -9.00
N MET A 90 -2.93 -2.51 -9.96
CA MET A 90 -1.49 -2.23 -9.82
C MET A 90 -1.20 -0.75 -9.60
N PHE A 91 -1.88 0.13 -10.34
CA PHE A 91 -1.73 1.57 -10.20
C PHE A 91 -2.14 2.07 -8.81
N LEU A 92 -3.30 1.60 -8.31
CA LEU A 92 -3.81 1.98 -7.00
C LEU A 92 -2.96 1.42 -5.86
N ASP A 93 -2.47 0.19 -5.99
CA ASP A 93 -1.55 -0.43 -5.04
C ASP A 93 -0.25 0.38 -4.93
N SER A 94 0.39 0.64 -6.08
CA SER A 94 1.63 1.42 -6.13
C SER A 94 1.44 2.81 -5.52
N SER A 95 0.38 3.52 -5.91
CA SER A 95 0.04 4.84 -5.37
C SER A 95 -0.20 4.79 -3.85
N GLY A 96 -0.92 3.77 -3.39
CA GLY A 96 -1.18 3.53 -1.97
C GLY A 96 0.10 3.35 -1.16
N LEU A 97 1.05 2.56 -1.66
CA LEU A 97 2.34 2.35 -1.01
C LEU A 97 3.16 3.65 -0.92
N TRP A 98 3.21 4.45 -1.99
CA TRP A 98 3.87 5.76 -1.97
C TRP A 98 3.21 6.74 -0.99
N PHE A 99 1.89 6.72 -0.86
CA PHE A 99 1.23 7.54 0.16
C PHE A 99 1.55 7.10 1.59
N VAL A 100 1.69 5.79 1.83
CA VAL A 100 2.11 5.27 3.13
C VAL A 100 3.53 5.69 3.48
N THR A 101 4.47 5.69 2.53
CA THR A 101 5.82 6.21 2.81
C THR A 101 5.85 7.68 3.08
N LEU A 102 5.09 8.46 2.32
CA LEU A 102 4.96 9.88 2.57
C LEU A 102 4.38 10.13 3.97
N LEU A 103 3.41 9.33 4.40
CA LEU A 103 2.84 9.39 5.77
C LEU A 103 3.88 9.05 6.84
N ASN A 104 4.62 7.95 6.67
CA ASN A 104 5.66 7.52 7.63
C ASN A 104 6.76 8.57 7.75
N THR A 105 7.14 9.16 6.63
CA THR A 105 8.14 10.22 6.54
C THR A 105 7.66 11.51 7.22
N LEU A 106 6.39 11.93 6.98
CA LEU A 106 5.77 13.05 7.69
C LEU A 106 5.76 12.85 9.21
N TYR A 107 5.37 11.67 9.68
CA TYR A 107 5.36 11.39 11.11
C TYR A 107 6.76 11.37 11.70
N CYS A 108 7.74 10.81 10.98
CA CYS A 108 9.13 10.80 11.43
C CYS A 108 9.64 12.25 11.60
N VAL A 109 9.38 13.13 10.64
CA VAL A 109 9.79 14.54 10.70
C VAL A 109 9.05 15.32 11.80
N LYS A 110 7.80 14.97 12.12
CA LYS A 110 7.06 15.59 13.23
C LYS A 110 7.56 15.19 14.61
N ILE A 111 7.95 13.93 14.78
CA ILE A 111 8.36 13.36 16.08
C ILE A 111 9.84 13.64 16.35
N THR A 112 10.66 13.69 15.30
CA THR A 112 12.10 13.96 15.42
C THR A 112 12.42 15.44 15.34
N ASN A 113 13.43 15.86 16.10
CA ASN A 113 14.08 17.16 15.92
C ASN A 113 15.55 16.93 15.52
N PHE A 114 15.77 16.06 14.52
CA PHE A 114 17.11 15.81 14.01
C PHE A 114 17.60 17.04 13.25
N GLN A 115 18.82 17.49 13.56
CA GLN A 115 19.49 18.57 12.83
C GLN A 115 20.16 18.10 11.53
N HIS A 116 19.92 16.85 11.11
CA HIS A 116 20.48 16.31 9.88
C HIS A 116 19.92 17.07 8.66
N PRO A 117 20.74 17.44 7.65
CA PRO A 117 20.32 18.29 6.53
C PRO A 117 19.13 17.73 5.75
N VAL A 118 19.09 16.41 5.54
CA VAL A 118 17.96 15.72 4.88
C VAL A 118 16.64 15.91 5.65
N PHE A 119 16.67 15.83 6.98
CA PHE A 119 15.48 16.03 7.83
C PHE A 119 15.00 17.48 7.82
N LEU A 120 15.94 18.42 7.80
CA LEU A 120 15.63 19.86 7.69
C LEU A 120 15.03 20.19 6.32
N LEU A 121 15.58 19.62 5.24
CA LEU A 121 15.04 19.77 3.89
C LEU A 121 13.63 19.18 3.78
N LEU A 122 13.41 17.98 4.31
CA LEU A 122 12.09 17.37 4.41
C LEU A 122 11.13 18.27 5.19
N LYS A 123 11.52 18.73 6.38
CA LYS A 123 10.70 19.59 7.24
C LYS A 123 10.27 20.89 6.54
N ARG A 124 11.16 21.50 5.76
CA ARG A 124 10.90 22.72 4.99
C ARG A 124 9.96 22.50 3.81
N ASN A 125 10.08 21.37 3.11
CA ASN A 125 9.33 21.13 1.87
C ASN A 125 8.01 20.37 2.07
N LEU A 126 7.89 19.53 3.11
CA LEU A 126 6.77 18.60 3.28
C LEU A 126 5.42 19.28 3.52
N SER A 127 5.36 20.36 4.29
CA SER A 127 4.10 21.07 4.55
C SER A 127 3.62 21.93 3.36
N PRO A 128 4.46 22.80 2.76
CA PRO A 128 4.02 23.66 1.67
C PRO A 128 3.88 22.93 0.33
N GLN A 129 4.67 21.87 0.07
CA GLN A 129 4.68 21.17 -1.22
C GLN A 129 3.93 19.82 -1.19
N LEU A 130 3.11 19.57 -0.17
CA LEU A 130 2.42 18.29 0.02
C LEU A 130 1.64 17.84 -1.23
N SER A 131 0.85 18.73 -1.83
CA SER A 131 0.08 18.40 -3.03
C SER A 131 0.97 18.01 -4.21
N ARG A 132 2.16 18.62 -4.32
CA ARG A 132 3.15 18.30 -5.36
C ARG A 132 3.78 16.93 -5.12
N LEU A 133 4.03 16.57 -3.86
CA LEU A 133 4.52 15.24 -3.48
C LEU A 133 3.46 14.16 -3.73
N LEU A 134 2.20 14.43 -3.39
CA LEU A 134 1.08 13.53 -3.71
C LEU A 134 0.97 13.31 -5.23
N LEU A 135 1.10 14.37 -6.02
CA LEU A 135 1.11 14.26 -7.48
C LEU A 135 2.31 13.45 -7.97
N ALA A 136 3.50 13.65 -7.41
CA ALA A 136 4.69 12.87 -7.75
C ALA A 136 4.49 11.38 -7.46
N CYS A 137 3.89 11.01 -6.31
CA CYS A 137 3.56 9.63 -5.98
C CYS A 137 2.64 8.99 -7.04
N VAL A 138 1.62 9.73 -7.49
CA VAL A 138 0.69 9.27 -8.54
C VAL A 138 1.40 9.14 -9.88
N LEU A 139 2.24 10.10 -10.25
CA LEU A 139 2.99 10.06 -11.52
C LEU A 139 3.97 8.89 -11.57
N VAL A 140 4.73 8.64 -10.50
CA VAL A 140 5.64 7.49 -10.42
C VAL A 140 4.87 6.17 -10.55
N SER A 141 3.69 6.09 -9.93
CA SER A 141 2.80 4.92 -10.04
C SER A 141 2.21 4.75 -11.43
N ALA A 142 1.91 5.85 -12.13
CA ALA A 142 1.44 5.81 -13.50
C ALA A 142 2.55 5.32 -14.44
N VAL A 143 3.78 5.83 -14.28
CA VAL A 143 4.94 5.40 -15.08
C VAL A 143 5.24 3.92 -14.89
N SER A 144 5.24 3.40 -13.66
CA SER A 144 5.46 1.97 -13.41
C SER A 144 4.36 1.10 -14.03
N THR A 145 3.11 1.55 -13.99
CA THR A 145 1.98 0.86 -14.62
C THR A 145 2.09 0.88 -16.15
N LEU A 146 2.49 2.02 -16.74
CA LEU A 146 2.73 2.14 -18.18
C LEU A 146 3.86 1.22 -18.65
N LEU A 147 4.96 1.14 -17.90
CA LEU A 147 6.05 0.21 -18.20
C LEU A 147 5.56 -1.25 -18.20
N TYR A 148 4.67 -1.61 -17.27
CA TYR A 148 4.05 -2.93 -17.25
C TYR A 148 3.13 -3.17 -18.47
N ILE A 149 2.38 -2.16 -18.92
CA ILE A 149 1.59 -2.25 -20.16
C ILE A 149 2.48 -2.54 -21.36
N VAL A 150 3.60 -1.81 -21.48
CA VAL A 150 4.57 -2.01 -22.57
C VAL A 150 5.16 -3.42 -22.52
N LEU A 151 5.48 -3.94 -21.33
CA LEU A 151 5.92 -5.32 -21.15
C LEU A 151 4.88 -6.33 -21.65
N VAL A 152 3.62 -6.20 -21.21
CA VAL A 152 2.54 -7.12 -21.62
C VAL A 152 2.30 -7.07 -23.13
N GLN A 153 2.32 -5.88 -23.74
CA GLN A 153 2.18 -5.75 -25.20
C GLN A 153 3.34 -6.40 -25.95
N THR A 154 4.57 -6.21 -25.48
CA THR A 154 5.78 -6.80 -26.08
C THR A 154 5.75 -8.33 -26.03
N LEU A 155 5.21 -8.90 -24.95
CA LEU A 155 5.01 -10.34 -24.80
C LEU A 155 3.86 -10.90 -25.65
N ALA A 156 2.78 -10.13 -25.82
CA ALA A 156 1.58 -10.57 -26.55
C ALA A 156 1.75 -10.51 -28.08
N TYR A 157 2.53 -9.55 -28.57
CA TYR A 157 2.83 -9.38 -29.99
C TYR A 157 4.35 -9.30 -30.17
N PRO A 158 5.07 -10.44 -30.20
CA PRO A 158 6.43 -10.43 -30.73
C PRO A 158 6.32 -9.94 -32.17
N GLU A 159 6.92 -8.79 -32.49
CA GLU A 159 6.81 -8.16 -33.80
C GLU A 159 7.08 -9.19 -34.92
N PHE A 160 6.02 -9.60 -35.64
CA PHE A 160 6.14 -10.39 -36.88
C PHE A 160 6.57 -9.44 -38.01
N VAL A 161 7.79 -8.90 -37.91
CA VAL A 161 8.45 -8.24 -39.03
C VAL A 161 9.13 -9.34 -39.85
N PRO A 162 8.76 -9.55 -41.13
CA PRO A 162 9.41 -10.57 -41.92
C PRO A 162 10.84 -10.15 -42.23
N ARG A 163 11.79 -11.03 -41.86
CA ARG A 163 13.12 -11.23 -42.47
C ARG A 163 14.29 -10.33 -42.02
N ARG A 164 15.00 -10.74 -40.95
CA ARG A 164 16.49 -10.86 -40.90
C ARG A 164 16.90 -11.59 -39.60
N ASN A 165 17.87 -12.50 -39.68
CA ASN A 165 18.26 -13.50 -38.65
C ASN A 165 18.82 -12.94 -37.31
N GLY A 166 18.21 -11.92 -36.67
CA GLY A 166 18.72 -11.31 -35.43
C GLY A 166 17.68 -10.87 -34.39
N THR A 167 16.37 -10.98 -34.66
CA THR A 167 15.31 -10.34 -33.84
C THR A 167 14.91 -11.08 -32.57
N VAL A 168 15.13 -12.40 -32.48
CA VAL A 168 14.81 -13.18 -31.25
C VAL A 168 15.66 -12.73 -30.07
N PHE A 169 16.92 -12.39 -30.31
CA PHE A 169 17.81 -11.83 -29.28
C PHE A 169 17.32 -10.44 -28.83
N ASP A 170 16.95 -9.57 -29.77
CA ASP A 170 16.54 -8.18 -29.51
C ASP A 170 15.20 -8.09 -28.72
N ILE A 171 14.21 -8.92 -29.06
CA ILE A 171 12.95 -9.00 -28.30
C ILE A 171 13.20 -9.50 -26.87
N ASN A 172 14.07 -10.51 -26.72
CA ASN A 172 14.41 -11.05 -25.41
C ASN A 172 15.17 -10.03 -24.56
N GLU A 173 16.07 -9.25 -25.16
CA GLU A 173 16.78 -8.15 -24.50
C GLU A 173 15.83 -7.01 -24.07
N ARG A 174 14.87 -6.63 -24.91
CA ARG A 174 13.88 -5.60 -24.58
C ARG A 174 12.94 -6.03 -23.45
N VAL A 175 12.44 -7.26 -23.49
CA VAL A 175 11.62 -7.85 -22.42
C VAL A 175 12.44 -7.92 -21.13
N LEU A 176 13.67 -8.42 -21.19
CA LEU A 176 14.56 -8.50 -20.03
C LEU A 176 14.82 -7.11 -19.44
N SER A 177 15.09 -6.10 -20.26
CA SER A 177 15.29 -4.71 -19.84
C SER A 177 14.06 -4.12 -19.13
N LEU A 178 12.86 -4.38 -19.66
CA LEU A 178 11.59 -3.94 -19.03
C LEU A 178 11.34 -4.65 -17.70
N VAL A 179 11.57 -5.96 -17.63
CA VAL A 179 11.45 -6.75 -16.39
C VAL A 179 12.46 -6.23 -15.35
N ILE A 180 13.72 -6.04 -15.72
CA ILE A 180 14.75 -5.47 -14.85
C ILE A 180 14.33 -4.10 -14.35
N SER A 181 13.82 -3.23 -15.22
CA SER A 181 13.36 -1.89 -14.86
C SER A 181 12.21 -1.94 -13.83
N LEU A 182 11.22 -2.80 -14.04
CA LEU A 182 10.10 -2.98 -13.11
C LEU A 182 10.55 -3.56 -11.76
N VAL A 183 11.45 -4.54 -11.77
CA VAL A 183 12.04 -5.13 -10.57
C VAL A 183 12.84 -4.07 -9.80
N LEU A 184 13.64 -3.26 -10.48
CA LEU A 184 14.41 -2.17 -9.87
C LEU A 184 13.50 -1.12 -9.24
N ILE A 185 12.43 -0.70 -9.93
CA ILE A 185 11.44 0.25 -9.38
C ILE A 185 10.76 -0.34 -8.13
N ALA A 186 10.34 -1.59 -8.19
CA ALA A 186 9.70 -2.27 -7.06
C ALA A 186 10.67 -2.46 -5.88
N PHE A 187 11.94 -2.78 -6.16
CA PHE A 187 12.97 -2.92 -5.14
C PHE A 187 13.35 -1.57 -4.49
N LEU A 188 13.42 -0.50 -5.29
CA LEU A 188 13.61 0.86 -4.79
C LEU A 188 12.46 1.28 -3.87
N GLN A 189 11.21 1.02 -4.28
CA GLN A 189 10.02 1.24 -3.46
C GLN A 189 10.10 0.45 -2.15
N PHE A 190 10.50 -0.83 -2.22
CA PHE A 190 10.69 -1.65 -1.03
C PHE A 190 11.70 -1.02 -0.04
N ILE A 191 12.89 -0.66 -0.51
CA ILE A 191 13.92 -0.03 0.34
C ILE A 191 13.40 1.25 0.96
N ILE A 192 12.82 2.16 0.17
CA ILE A 192 12.33 3.46 0.67
C ILE A 192 11.25 3.24 1.73
N ASN A 193 10.31 2.32 1.51
CA ASN A 193 9.26 2.00 2.46
C ASN A 193 9.82 1.44 3.78
N VAL A 194 10.72 0.47 3.70
CA VAL A 194 11.33 -0.16 4.88
C VAL A 194 12.19 0.83 5.65
N THR A 195 13.00 1.63 4.97
CA THR A 195 13.83 2.67 5.59
C THR A 195 12.95 3.73 6.26
N SER A 196 11.90 4.22 5.60
CA SER A 196 10.99 5.23 6.17
C SER A 196 10.27 4.71 7.41
N ALA A 197 9.74 3.49 7.36
CA ALA A 197 9.09 2.86 8.51
C ALA A 197 10.08 2.60 9.66
N SER A 198 11.29 2.14 9.36
CA SER A 198 12.34 1.91 10.36
C SER A 198 12.78 3.20 11.04
N LEU A 199 12.94 4.29 10.28
CA LEU A 199 13.24 5.61 10.81
C LEU A 199 12.11 6.13 11.71
N LEU A 200 10.85 5.89 11.36
CA LEU A 200 9.70 6.23 12.19
C LEU A 200 9.70 5.44 13.51
N ILE A 201 9.95 4.13 13.47
CA ILE A 201 10.04 3.29 14.69
C ILE A 201 11.20 3.76 15.57
N HIS A 202 12.38 4.01 14.99
CA HIS A 202 13.55 4.49 15.72
C HIS A 202 13.30 5.86 16.36
N SER A 203 12.70 6.78 15.60
CA SER A 203 12.26 8.09 16.09
C SER A 203 11.34 7.98 17.29
N LEU A 204 10.30 7.15 17.18
CA LEU A 204 9.30 6.97 18.21
C LEU A 204 9.91 6.35 19.46
N ARG A 205 10.79 5.35 19.31
CA ARG A 205 11.56 4.76 20.41
C ARG A 205 12.37 5.82 21.15
N ARG A 206 13.13 6.64 20.42
CA ARG A 206 13.94 7.72 21.01
C ARG A 206 13.06 8.75 21.72
N HIS A 207 11.92 9.10 21.14
CA HIS A 207 10.97 10.04 21.73
C HIS A 207 10.38 9.52 23.05
N ILE A 208 9.95 8.25 23.07
CA ILE A 208 9.44 7.58 24.27
C ILE A 208 10.52 7.54 25.35
N GLN A 209 11.75 7.16 25.01
CA GLN A 209 12.88 7.15 25.95
C GLN A 209 13.15 8.53 26.55
N LYS A 210 13.07 9.60 25.73
CA LYS A 210 13.22 10.98 26.21
C LYS A 210 12.08 11.39 27.14
N MET A 211 10.84 11.01 26.82
CA MET A 211 9.69 11.23 27.70
C MET A 211 9.84 10.51 29.04
N GLN A 212 10.29 9.25 29.02
CA GLN A 212 10.54 8.47 30.25
C GLN A 212 11.64 9.08 31.12
N ARG A 213 12.71 9.60 30.53
CA ARG A 213 13.79 10.27 31.28
C ARG A 213 13.38 11.62 31.87
N ASN A 214 12.45 12.32 31.21
CA ASN A 214 11.97 13.63 31.64
C ASN A 214 10.73 13.56 32.55
N ALA A 215 10.07 12.41 32.65
CA ALA A 215 8.93 12.22 33.54
C ALA A 215 9.41 11.91 34.96
N SER A 216 9.14 12.82 35.89
CA SER A 216 9.37 12.63 37.32
C SER A 216 8.43 11.55 37.86
N GLY A 217 8.90 10.30 37.93
CA GLY A 217 8.36 9.23 38.79
C GLY A 217 7.01 8.58 38.42
N PHE A 218 6.10 9.26 37.73
CA PHE A 218 4.80 8.71 37.35
C PHE A 218 4.73 8.30 35.86
N TRP A 219 4.40 7.03 35.61
CA TRP A 219 4.15 6.52 34.27
C TRP A 219 2.91 7.18 33.67
N ASN A 220 3.10 7.97 32.62
CA ASN A 220 1.99 8.67 31.97
C ASN A 220 1.21 7.71 31.05
N PRO A 221 -0.14 7.74 31.05
CA PRO A 221 -0.98 6.98 30.12
C PRO A 221 -0.67 7.26 28.63
N GLN A 222 -0.10 8.43 28.34
CA GLN A 222 0.33 8.83 27.00
C GLN A 222 1.55 8.01 26.52
N THR A 223 2.50 7.70 27.41
CA THR A 223 3.67 6.87 27.07
C THR A 223 3.27 5.45 26.71
N GLU A 224 2.29 4.86 27.40
CA GLU A 224 1.77 3.52 27.08
C GLU A 224 1.08 3.48 25.71
N ALA A 225 0.28 4.50 25.39
CA ALA A 225 -0.33 4.64 24.06
C ALA A 225 0.72 4.77 22.94
N HIS A 226 1.82 5.51 23.18
CA HIS A 226 2.92 5.63 22.22
C HIS A 226 3.70 4.32 22.03
N VAL A 227 3.93 3.55 23.10
CA VAL A 227 4.55 2.22 23.01
C VAL A 227 3.66 1.25 22.24
N GLY A 228 2.34 1.27 22.49
CA GLY A 228 1.38 0.50 21.71
C GLY A 228 1.43 0.85 20.23
N ALA A 229 1.47 2.14 19.89
CA ALA A 229 1.60 2.59 18.51
C ALA A 229 2.90 2.13 17.83
N MET A 230 4.02 2.14 18.55
CA MET A 230 5.29 1.62 18.06
C MET A 230 5.23 0.12 17.74
N LYS A 231 4.63 -0.69 18.62
CA LYS A 231 4.44 -2.13 18.38
C LYS A 231 3.59 -2.37 17.13
N LEU A 232 2.51 -1.60 16.96
CA LEU A 232 1.62 -1.67 15.80
C LEU A 232 2.36 -1.30 14.50
N MET A 233 3.25 -0.30 14.51
CA MET A 233 4.11 0.04 13.38
C MET A 233 5.13 -1.06 13.04
N LEU A 234 5.66 -1.77 14.04
CA LEU A 234 6.53 -2.93 13.83
C LEU A 234 5.77 -4.08 13.17
N TYR A 235 4.56 -4.40 13.65
CA TYR A 235 3.71 -5.41 13.01
C TYR A 235 3.35 -5.04 11.58
N PHE A 236 3.12 -3.75 11.30
CA PHE A 236 2.92 -3.28 9.94
C PHE A 236 4.14 -3.54 9.04
N LEU A 237 5.34 -3.24 9.53
CA LEU A 237 6.58 -3.50 8.78
C LEU A 237 6.76 -5.00 8.51
N LEU A 238 6.51 -5.84 9.52
CA LEU A 238 6.55 -7.30 9.39
C LEU A 238 5.53 -7.83 8.38
N LEU A 239 4.35 -7.22 8.28
CA LEU A 239 3.33 -7.57 7.28
C LEU A 239 3.69 -7.05 5.88
N TYR A 240 4.38 -5.92 5.79
CA TYR A 240 4.80 -5.32 4.52
C TYR A 240 5.88 -6.15 3.80
N ILE A 241 6.85 -6.70 4.54
CA ILE A 241 7.96 -7.48 3.95
C ILE A 241 7.47 -8.64 3.06
N PRO A 242 6.66 -9.60 3.53
CA PRO A 242 6.17 -10.70 2.69
C PRO A 242 5.27 -10.19 1.55
N TYR A 243 4.51 -9.13 1.78
CA TYR A 243 3.72 -8.47 0.74
C TYR A 243 4.60 -7.94 -0.40
N SER A 244 5.68 -7.23 -0.09
CA SER A 244 6.61 -6.71 -1.10
C SER A 244 7.34 -7.81 -1.85
N PHE A 245 7.77 -8.87 -1.17
CA PHE A 245 8.35 -10.03 -1.85
C PHE A 245 7.35 -10.64 -2.82
N SER A 246 6.10 -10.84 -2.40
CA SER A 246 5.05 -11.36 -3.26
C SER A 246 4.79 -10.49 -4.50
N ALA A 247 4.85 -9.16 -4.34
CA ALA A 247 4.71 -8.20 -5.44
C ALA A 247 5.90 -8.19 -6.40
N LEU A 248 7.12 -8.48 -5.92
CA LEU A 248 8.31 -8.63 -6.77
C LEU A 248 8.19 -9.85 -7.68
N PHE A 249 7.72 -10.98 -7.15
CA PHE A 249 7.50 -12.20 -7.92
C PHE A 249 6.48 -12.01 -9.05
N ARG A 250 5.47 -11.15 -8.86
CA ARG A 250 4.47 -10.83 -9.89
C ARG A 250 5.07 -10.18 -11.15
N ASN A 251 6.16 -9.43 -11.03
CA ASN A 251 6.77 -8.72 -12.17
C ASN A 251 7.71 -9.62 -13.00
N LEU A 252 8.01 -10.84 -12.52
CA LEU A 252 8.81 -11.80 -13.27
C LEU A 252 7.95 -12.47 -14.34
N PRO A 253 8.51 -12.78 -15.52
CA PRO A 253 7.80 -13.52 -16.55
C PRO A 253 7.34 -14.89 -16.01
N PRO A 254 6.22 -15.44 -16.51
CA PRO A 254 5.66 -16.71 -16.06
C PRO A 254 6.51 -17.89 -16.57
N SER A 255 7.72 -18.04 -16.05
CA SER A 255 8.62 -19.17 -16.34
C SER A 255 8.48 -20.30 -15.33
N MET A 256 7.81 -20.06 -14.21
CA MET A 256 7.52 -21.06 -13.18
C MET A 256 6.02 -21.16 -13.00
N GLU A 257 5.44 -22.32 -13.34
CA GLU A 257 4.09 -22.67 -12.89
C GLU A 257 4.07 -22.56 -11.36
N MET A 258 3.37 -21.55 -10.85
CA MET A 258 3.30 -21.31 -9.42
C MET A 258 2.49 -22.44 -8.79
N GLU A 259 3.09 -23.19 -7.87
CA GLU A 259 2.40 -24.23 -7.14
C GLU A 259 1.12 -23.66 -6.48
N LEU A 260 0.03 -24.42 -6.52
CA LEU A 260 -1.28 -23.96 -6.10
C LEU A 260 -1.29 -23.38 -4.67
N GLY A 261 -0.49 -23.97 -3.76
CA GLY A 261 -0.32 -23.47 -2.40
C GLY A 261 0.32 -22.08 -2.33
N ILE A 262 1.33 -21.81 -3.15
CA ILE A 262 2.00 -20.50 -3.23
C ILE A 262 1.02 -19.44 -3.73
N ARG A 263 0.17 -19.79 -4.70
CA ARG A 263 -0.89 -18.90 -5.21
C ARG A 263 -1.93 -18.53 -4.14
N PHE A 264 -2.28 -19.47 -3.25
CA PHE A 264 -3.19 -19.20 -2.14
C PHE A 264 -2.56 -18.30 -1.08
N MET A 265 -1.29 -18.56 -0.73
CA MET A 265 -0.55 -17.71 0.20
C MET A 265 -0.42 -16.28 -0.35
N TYR A 266 -0.15 -16.14 -1.65
CA TYR A 266 -0.15 -14.84 -2.34
C TYR A 266 -1.49 -14.12 -2.19
N LEU A 267 -2.62 -14.80 -2.50
CA LEU A 267 -3.96 -14.21 -2.42
C LEU A 267 -4.29 -13.71 -1.00
N ILE A 268 -3.97 -14.51 0.02
CA ILE A 268 -4.20 -14.17 1.43
C ILE A 268 -3.34 -12.97 1.83
N ILE A 269 -2.04 -12.98 1.52
CA ILE A 269 -1.10 -11.89 1.86
C ILE A 269 -1.53 -10.58 1.20
N CYS A 270 -1.95 -10.62 -0.07
CA CYS A 270 -2.39 -9.44 -0.81
C CYS A 270 -3.65 -8.79 -0.23
N ASN A 271 -4.56 -9.57 0.37
CA ASN A 271 -5.78 -9.04 1.00
C ASN A 271 -5.56 -8.67 2.48
N LEU A 272 -4.70 -9.42 3.17
CA LEU A 272 -4.39 -9.20 4.58
C LEU A 272 -3.65 -7.88 4.80
N TYR A 273 -2.70 -7.54 3.92
CA TYR A 273 -1.89 -6.32 4.09
C TYR A 273 -2.71 -5.02 4.06
N PRO A 274 -3.56 -4.75 3.04
CA PRO A 274 -4.39 -3.56 3.01
C PRO A 274 -5.35 -3.48 4.20
N ALA A 275 -6.02 -4.59 4.53
CA ALA A 275 -6.97 -4.64 5.66
C ALA A 275 -6.26 -4.42 7.01
N GLY A 276 -5.17 -5.15 7.25
CA GLY A 276 -4.37 -5.08 8.46
C GLY A 276 -3.82 -3.68 8.69
N HIS A 277 -3.21 -3.05 7.68
CA HIS A 277 -2.69 -1.70 7.85
C HIS A 277 -3.77 -0.64 8.09
N SER A 278 -4.95 -0.77 7.48
CA SER A 278 -6.05 0.18 7.73
C SER A 278 -6.59 0.04 9.16
N LEU A 279 -6.69 -1.19 9.70
CA LEU A 279 -7.03 -1.42 11.10
C LEU A 279 -5.95 -0.83 12.03
N LEU A 280 -4.67 -1.02 11.70
CA LEU A 280 -3.55 -0.45 12.46
C LEU A 280 -3.59 1.09 12.48
N ILE A 281 -3.95 1.75 11.36
CA ILE A 281 -4.13 3.21 11.32
C ILE A 281 -5.24 3.65 12.30
N ILE A 282 -6.38 2.96 12.36
CA ILE A 282 -7.46 3.31 13.30
C ILE A 282 -7.00 3.18 14.75
N LEU A 283 -6.26 2.11 15.07
CA LEU A 283 -5.79 1.82 16.43
C LEU A 283 -4.69 2.79 16.89
N THR A 284 -3.84 3.24 15.98
CA THR A 284 -2.71 4.14 16.27
C THR A 284 -3.10 5.61 16.27
N HIS A 285 -4.05 6.03 15.43
CA HIS A 285 -4.42 7.43 15.29
C HIS A 285 -5.49 7.85 16.32
N LEU A 286 -5.08 8.59 17.35
CA LEU A 286 -5.92 8.97 18.51
C LEU A 286 -7.28 9.57 18.10
N LYS A 287 -7.31 10.43 17.09
CA LYS A 287 -8.54 11.05 16.56
C LYS A 287 -9.48 10.01 15.96
N LEU A 288 -8.96 9.03 15.20
CA LEU A 288 -9.76 7.98 14.57
C LEU A 288 -10.26 7.00 15.64
N LYS A 289 -9.39 6.57 16.55
CA LYS A 289 -9.72 5.73 17.70
C LYS A 289 -10.86 6.32 18.55
N THR A 290 -10.79 7.62 18.86
CA THR A 290 -11.82 8.30 19.67
C THR A 290 -13.16 8.37 18.95
N LYS A 291 -13.15 8.63 17.63
CA LYS A 291 -14.38 8.67 16.82
C LYS A 291 -14.99 7.27 16.67
N ALA A 292 -14.17 6.25 16.46
CA ALA A 292 -14.62 4.86 16.40
C ALA A 292 -15.29 4.44 17.71
N LYS A 293 -14.65 4.71 18.86
CA LYS A 293 -15.23 4.43 20.18
C LYS A 293 -16.59 5.11 20.38
N LYS A 294 -16.73 6.38 20.00
CA LYS A 294 -18.01 7.11 20.10
C LYS A 294 -19.14 6.49 19.28
N ILE A 295 -18.84 5.93 18.11
CA ILE A 295 -19.85 5.28 17.26
C ILE A 295 -20.24 3.92 17.83
N LEU A 296 -19.27 3.17 18.36
CA LEU A 296 -19.53 1.90 19.04
C LEU A 296 -20.32 2.11 20.34
N SER A 297 -20.04 3.17 21.12
CA SER A 297 -20.75 3.45 22.36
C SER A 297 -22.13 4.11 22.19
N CYS A 298 -22.45 4.64 21.00
CA CYS A 298 -23.79 5.16 20.68
C CYS A 298 -24.76 4.08 20.18
N LYS A 299 -24.30 2.82 20.06
CA LYS A 299 -25.13 1.67 19.67
C LYS A 299 -25.48 0.75 20.87
N GLN A 300 -25.06 1.12 22.07
CA GLN A 300 -25.54 0.57 23.35
C GLN A 300 -26.44 1.60 24.01
#